data_AF-A0A1V5YVF8-F1
#
_entry.id   AF-A0A1V5YVF8-F1
#
_cell.length_a   1.000
_cell.length_b   1.000
_cell.length_c   1.000
_cell.angle_alpha   90.00
_cell.angle_beta   90.00
_cell.angle_gamma   90.00
#
_symmetry.space_group_name_H-M   'P 1'
#
loop_
_entity.id
_entity.type
_entity.pdbx_description
1 polymer ?
#
loop_
_entity_poly.entity_id
_entity_poly.type
_entity_poly.pdbx_seq_one_letter_code
_entity_poly.pdbx_strand_id
1 'polypeptide(L)'
;MFWEIAEVSRCGTAPDTQEEQGRFVLHRHDDGEGVHLDLRLEWGDTLSGWRIAGENLETGLWATEKMPHPADWLTQDRGLERKSAGLWRWEERSEDRRRVALQIGEETVRITLERRRGISAETVRALSDLAKESKMPFSALAGLAADGLQARAREIERFCALSRMLDGEGFDEAGWRSLFSGMSLREISDRLAHVEIRHDRLHPPLPVSLPEKLTEDEGTSRMRHAYQILHS
;
A
#
# COMPACT_ATOMS: atom_id res chain seq x y z
N MET A 1 -14.05 5.70 11.99
CA MET A 1 -14.17 4.28 11.60
C MET A 1 -14.27 4.18 10.09
N PHE A 2 -13.67 3.15 9.48
CA PHE A 2 -13.55 3.04 8.03
C PHE A 2 -14.62 2.13 7.42
N TRP A 3 -15.17 2.60 6.31
CA TRP A 3 -16.16 1.93 5.49
C TRP A 3 -15.64 1.90 4.05
N GLU A 4 -16.14 0.98 3.24
CA GLU A 4 -15.92 0.95 1.79
C GLU A 4 -17.27 0.90 1.10
N ILE A 5 -17.44 1.64 0.02
CA ILE A 5 -18.62 1.54 -0.85
C ILE A 5 -18.48 0.26 -1.66
N ALA A 6 -19.07 -0.82 -1.19
CA ALA A 6 -19.04 -2.12 -1.87
C ALA A 6 -19.88 -2.14 -3.15
N GLU A 7 -20.90 -1.28 -3.25
CA GLU A 7 -21.78 -1.23 -4.41
C GLU A 7 -22.46 0.14 -4.54
N VAL A 8 -22.48 0.69 -5.76
CA VAL A 8 -23.37 1.78 -6.16
C VAL A 8 -24.22 1.32 -7.33
N SER A 9 -25.55 1.43 -7.20
CA SER A 9 -26.48 1.16 -8.30
C SER A 9 -27.46 2.30 -8.50
N ARG A 10 -27.87 2.52 -9.75
CA ARG A 10 -28.82 3.56 -10.16
C ARG A 10 -30.02 2.88 -10.81
N CYS A 11 -31.23 3.23 -10.39
CA CYS A 11 -32.46 2.69 -10.95
C CYS A 11 -33.45 3.83 -11.28
N GLY A 12 -34.04 3.79 -12.48
CA GLY A 12 -34.92 4.84 -13.01
C GLY A 12 -36.37 4.77 -12.56
N THR A 13 -36.68 4.12 -11.44
CA THR A 13 -38.03 4.08 -10.85
C THR A 13 -37.97 3.45 -9.46
N ALA A 14 -38.62 4.08 -8.48
CA ALA A 14 -38.69 3.57 -7.11
C ALA A 14 -39.67 2.39 -7.01
N PRO A 15 -39.27 1.19 -6.53
CA PRO A 15 -40.23 0.22 -6.05
C PRO A 15 -40.70 0.60 -4.62
N ASP A 16 -42.03 0.55 -4.50
CA ASP A 16 -42.92 0.51 -3.34
C ASP A 16 -42.68 1.42 -2.12
N THR A 17 -43.66 2.32 -1.92
CA THR A 17 -44.44 2.68 -0.70
C THR A 17 -43.85 2.55 0.72
N GLN A 18 -42.53 2.46 0.91
CA GLN A 18 -41.95 2.60 2.25
C GLN A 18 -41.74 4.07 2.61
N GLU A 19 -42.08 4.41 3.85
CA GLU A 19 -41.92 5.74 4.41
C GLU A 19 -40.47 6.21 4.34
N GLU A 20 -40.28 7.40 3.77
CA GLU A 20 -39.02 8.14 3.76
C GLU A 20 -38.59 8.43 5.20
N GLN A 21 -37.27 8.38 5.45
CA GLN A 21 -36.75 8.63 6.80
C GLN A 21 -36.34 10.08 7.02
N GLY A 22 -35.97 10.78 5.94
CA GLY A 22 -35.64 12.20 6.00
C GLY A 22 -34.98 12.68 4.73
N ARG A 23 -34.37 13.86 4.81
CA ARG A 23 -33.65 14.49 3.70
C ARG A 23 -32.17 14.14 3.71
N PHE A 24 -31.53 14.20 2.56
CA PHE A 24 -30.09 14.11 2.45
C PHE A 24 -29.52 15.23 1.59
N VAL A 25 -28.23 15.47 1.76
CA VAL A 25 -27.42 16.30 0.87
C VAL A 25 -26.06 15.66 0.64
N LEU A 26 -25.56 15.79 -0.59
CA LEU A 26 -24.24 15.36 -1.01
C LEU A 26 -23.46 16.59 -1.47
N HIS A 27 -22.42 16.94 -0.73
CA HIS A 27 -21.52 18.04 -1.08
C HIS A 27 -20.18 17.51 -1.58
N ARG A 28 -19.61 18.14 -2.61
CA ARG A 28 -18.18 18.01 -2.94
C ARG A 28 -17.41 19.07 -2.18
N HIS A 29 -16.29 18.66 -1.61
CA HIS A 29 -15.39 19.52 -0.87
C HIS A 29 -13.95 19.22 -1.30
N ASP A 30 -13.11 20.25 -1.22
CA ASP A 30 -11.71 20.22 -1.60
C ASP A 30 -10.94 20.89 -0.47
N ASP A 31 -10.27 20.08 0.35
CA ASP A 31 -9.53 20.55 1.51
C ASP A 31 -8.09 20.02 1.51
N GLY A 32 -7.34 20.25 2.60
CA GLY A 32 -5.93 19.83 2.70
C GLY A 32 -5.69 18.32 2.60
N GLU A 33 -6.73 17.50 2.68
CA GLU A 33 -6.65 16.05 2.48
C GLU A 33 -7.11 15.63 1.06
N GLY A 34 -7.47 16.59 0.22
CA GLY A 34 -7.89 16.40 -1.16
C GLY A 34 -9.42 16.42 -1.35
N VAL A 35 -9.82 16.09 -2.59
CA VAL A 35 -11.22 16.12 -2.99
C VAL A 35 -11.98 14.93 -2.39
N HIS A 36 -13.14 15.22 -1.82
CA HIS A 36 -14.03 14.21 -1.25
C HIS A 36 -15.50 14.62 -1.38
N LEU A 37 -16.37 13.64 -1.17
CA LEU A 37 -17.79 13.84 -1.01
C LEU A 37 -18.18 13.74 0.46
N ASP A 38 -19.11 14.58 0.89
CA ASP A 38 -19.75 14.46 2.18
C ASP A 38 -21.24 14.13 1.99
N LEU A 39 -21.60 12.87 2.24
CA LEU A 39 -22.99 12.43 2.31
C LEU A 39 -23.53 12.70 3.72
N ARG A 40 -24.57 13.52 3.81
CA ARG A 40 -25.25 13.86 5.07
C ARG A 40 -26.72 13.46 5.00
N LEU A 41 -27.15 12.71 6.00
CA LEU A 41 -28.48 12.14 6.17
C LEU A 41 -29.13 12.77 7.41
N GLU A 42 -30.33 13.30 7.24
CA GLU A 42 -31.13 13.85 8.34
C GLU A 42 -31.52 12.78 9.35
N TRP A 43 -31.18 12.98 10.62
CA TRP A 43 -31.49 12.07 11.72
C TRP A 43 -31.93 12.87 12.95
N GLY A 44 -33.25 13.05 13.09
CA GLY A 44 -33.80 13.90 14.14
C GLY A 44 -33.41 15.37 13.94
N ASP A 45 -32.70 15.93 14.91
CA ASP A 45 -32.22 17.32 14.92
C ASP A 45 -30.80 17.51 14.37
N THR A 46 -30.15 16.42 13.95
CA THR A 46 -28.77 16.41 13.45
C THR A 46 -28.65 15.71 12.12
N LEU A 47 -27.48 15.84 11.50
CA LEU A 47 -27.08 15.10 10.31
C LEU A 47 -26.00 14.09 10.67
N SER A 48 -26.19 12.87 10.21
CA SER A 48 -25.19 11.79 10.26
C SER A 48 -24.78 11.41 8.85
N GLY A 49 -23.73 10.61 8.66
CA GLY A 49 -23.34 10.14 7.34
C GLY A 49 -21.84 9.95 7.19
N TRP A 50 -21.32 10.14 5.98
CA TRP A 50 -19.95 9.77 5.66
C TRP A 50 -19.21 10.83 4.83
N ARG A 51 -17.92 10.95 5.10
CA ARG A 51 -16.92 11.54 4.21
C ARG A 51 -16.36 10.45 3.33
N ILE A 52 -16.60 10.51 2.03
CA ILE A 52 -16.27 9.51 1.02
C ILE A 52 -15.10 10.06 0.20
N ALA A 53 -13.98 9.34 0.18
CA ALA A 53 -12.77 9.72 -0.56
C ALA A 53 -12.99 9.52 -2.06
N GLY A 54 -13.11 10.60 -2.82
CA GLY A 54 -13.38 10.59 -4.26
C GLY A 54 -14.27 11.74 -4.71
N GLU A 55 -14.36 11.95 -6.01
CA GLU A 55 -15.14 13.05 -6.60
C GLU A 55 -16.59 12.66 -6.92
N ASN A 56 -16.85 11.37 -7.12
CA ASN A 56 -18.13 10.81 -7.53
C ASN A 56 -18.51 9.63 -6.62
N LEU A 57 -19.80 9.31 -6.53
CA LEU A 57 -20.26 8.10 -5.85
C LEU A 57 -20.01 6.87 -6.73
N GLU A 58 -18.99 6.10 -6.37
CA GLU A 58 -18.53 4.93 -7.13
C GLU A 58 -18.17 3.77 -6.17
N THR A 59 -18.21 2.55 -6.71
CA THR A 59 -17.79 1.34 -6.00
C THR A 59 -16.28 1.35 -5.72
N GLY A 60 -15.87 0.88 -4.55
CA GLY A 60 -14.48 0.77 -4.11
C GLY A 60 -13.95 1.99 -3.35
N LEU A 61 -14.75 3.06 -3.22
CA LEU A 61 -14.32 4.25 -2.49
C LEU A 61 -14.36 4.02 -0.97
N TRP A 62 -13.33 4.53 -0.29
CA TRP A 62 -13.27 4.52 1.16
C TRP A 62 -14.11 5.65 1.75
N ALA A 63 -14.70 5.40 2.90
CA ALA A 63 -15.52 6.36 3.60
C ALA A 63 -15.26 6.34 5.11
N THR A 64 -15.42 7.49 5.74
CA THR A 64 -15.34 7.65 7.20
C THR A 64 -16.63 8.22 7.72
N GLU A 65 -17.16 7.62 8.79
CA GLU A 65 -18.37 8.12 9.43
C GLU A 65 -18.09 9.50 10.04
N LYS A 66 -18.96 10.46 9.74
CA LYS A 66 -18.86 11.83 10.26
C LYS A 66 -19.51 11.92 11.63
N MET A 67 -18.96 12.79 12.47
CA MET A 67 -19.66 13.23 13.68
C MET A 67 -20.97 13.93 13.31
N PRO A 68 -21.95 14.01 14.23
CA PRO A 68 -23.19 14.74 13.98
C PRO A 68 -22.94 16.19 13.57
N HIS A 69 -23.67 16.68 12.56
CA HIS A 69 -23.65 18.07 12.10
C HIS A 69 -25.02 18.74 12.30
N PRO A 70 -25.09 20.08 12.36
CA PRO A 70 -26.37 20.78 12.41
C PRO A 70 -27.21 20.55 11.14
N ALA A 71 -28.54 20.54 11.28
CA ALA A 71 -29.47 20.30 10.18
C ALA A 71 -29.47 21.40 9.09
N ASP A 72 -28.95 22.58 9.39
CA ASP A 72 -28.92 23.72 8.45
C ASP A 72 -28.10 23.44 7.17
N TRP A 73 -27.13 22.53 7.24
CA TRP A 73 -26.38 22.00 6.09
C TRP A 73 -27.26 21.35 5.01
N LEU A 74 -28.51 20.95 5.30
CA LEU A 74 -29.46 20.50 4.27
C LEU A 74 -29.91 21.62 3.34
N THR A 75 -29.83 22.86 3.82
CA THR A 75 -30.32 24.05 3.11
C THR A 75 -29.19 24.99 2.69
N GLN A 76 -28.10 25.03 3.45
CA GLN A 76 -26.97 25.92 3.25
C GLN A 76 -25.75 25.16 2.74
N ASP A 77 -25.22 25.57 1.60
CA ASP A 77 -24.03 24.95 1.00
C ASP A 77 -22.72 25.45 1.63
N ARG A 78 -22.73 26.64 2.24
CA ARG A 78 -21.58 27.26 2.92
C ARG A 78 -20.30 27.32 2.05
N GLY A 79 -20.48 27.55 0.75
CA GLY A 79 -19.38 27.61 -0.23
C GLY A 79 -18.94 26.25 -0.77
N LEU A 80 -19.57 25.15 -0.35
CA LEU A 80 -19.38 23.83 -0.94
C LEU A 80 -20.20 23.67 -2.22
N GLU A 81 -19.76 22.76 -3.09
CA GLU A 81 -20.54 22.40 -4.28
C GLU A 81 -21.58 21.34 -3.93
N ARG A 82 -22.87 21.64 -4.10
CA ARG A 82 -23.95 20.64 -3.96
C ARG A 82 -24.01 19.75 -5.20
N LYS A 83 -23.63 18.48 -5.04
CA LYS A 83 -23.72 17.47 -6.10
C LYS A 83 -25.13 16.89 -6.21
N SER A 84 -25.80 16.69 -5.08
CA SER A 84 -27.15 16.15 -5.05
C SER A 84 -27.85 16.45 -3.72
N ALA A 85 -29.17 16.42 -3.71
CA ALA A 85 -30.01 16.47 -2.52
C ALA A 85 -31.34 15.79 -2.82
N GLY A 86 -32.01 15.32 -1.77
CA GLY A 86 -33.29 14.65 -1.91
C GLY A 86 -33.71 13.92 -0.64
N LEU A 87 -34.37 12.79 -0.81
CA LEU A 87 -34.93 11.99 0.28
C LEU A 87 -34.12 10.70 0.44
N TRP A 88 -34.03 10.17 1.64
CA TRP A 88 -33.29 8.94 1.88
C TRP A 88 -34.04 7.96 2.78
N ARG A 89 -33.64 6.69 2.68
CA ARG A 89 -34.07 5.63 3.58
C ARG A 89 -33.01 4.54 3.74
N TRP A 90 -32.98 3.93 4.91
CA TRP A 90 -32.31 2.66 5.16
C TRP A 90 -33.04 1.52 4.44
N GLU A 91 -32.30 0.77 3.64
CA GLU A 91 -32.71 -0.56 3.18
C GLU A 91 -32.06 -1.65 4.05
N GLU A 92 -30.88 -1.37 4.63
CA GLU A 92 -30.19 -2.25 5.57
C GLU A 92 -29.37 -1.45 6.58
N ARG A 93 -29.42 -1.87 7.86
CA ARG A 93 -28.64 -1.25 8.93
C ARG A 93 -28.12 -2.30 9.92
N SER A 94 -26.97 -2.91 9.61
CA SER A 94 -26.25 -3.84 10.50
C SER A 94 -24.86 -3.27 10.90
N GLU A 95 -24.24 -3.82 11.94
CA GLU A 95 -22.95 -3.31 12.43
C GLU A 95 -21.88 -3.25 11.33
N ASP A 96 -21.84 -4.28 10.47
CA ASP A 96 -20.82 -4.43 9.43
C ASP A 96 -21.29 -3.99 8.05
N ARG A 97 -22.59 -3.70 7.86
CA ARG A 97 -23.15 -3.35 6.56
C ARG A 97 -24.27 -2.33 6.66
N ARG A 98 -24.25 -1.36 5.75
CA ARG A 98 -25.21 -0.27 5.64
C ARG A 98 -25.67 -0.18 4.19
N ARG A 99 -26.97 -0.18 3.94
CA ARG A 99 -27.51 0.07 2.61
C ARG A 99 -28.51 1.22 2.67
N VAL A 100 -28.22 2.25 1.89
CA VAL A 100 -29.01 3.48 1.83
C VAL A 100 -29.53 3.66 0.41
N ALA A 101 -30.81 3.96 0.29
CA ALA A 101 -31.40 4.47 -0.95
C ALA A 101 -31.51 6.00 -0.86
N LEU A 102 -30.98 6.68 -1.88
CA LEU A 102 -31.01 8.13 -2.06
C LEU A 102 -31.90 8.45 -3.25
N GLN A 103 -33.02 9.12 -3.01
CA GLN A 103 -33.97 9.49 -4.04
C GLN A 103 -33.69 10.92 -4.53
N ILE A 104 -33.42 11.06 -5.83
CA ILE A 104 -33.06 12.30 -6.52
C ILE A 104 -34.07 12.52 -7.65
N GLY A 105 -35.15 13.25 -7.36
CA GLY A 105 -36.27 13.34 -8.29
C GLY A 105 -36.89 11.96 -8.53
N GLU A 106 -36.84 11.49 -9.78
CA GLU A 106 -37.35 10.17 -10.19
C GLU A 106 -36.29 9.06 -10.11
N GLU A 107 -35.02 9.41 -9.92
CA GLU A 107 -33.92 8.46 -9.82
C GLU A 107 -33.72 7.99 -8.37
N THR A 108 -33.40 6.71 -8.20
CA THR A 108 -32.89 6.19 -6.92
C THR A 108 -31.46 5.69 -7.08
N VAL A 109 -30.56 6.24 -6.27
CA VAL A 109 -29.17 5.78 -6.12
C VAL A 109 -29.08 4.95 -4.84
N ARG A 110 -28.70 3.68 -4.96
CA ARG A 110 -28.44 2.81 -3.81
C ARG A 110 -26.95 2.70 -3.57
N ILE A 111 -26.57 2.86 -2.30
CA ILE A 111 -25.19 2.74 -1.84
C ILE A 111 -25.15 1.65 -0.78
N THR A 112 -24.31 0.63 -1.01
CA THR A 112 -23.97 -0.36 0.01
C THR A 112 -22.59 -0.01 0.57
N LEU A 113 -22.50 0.24 1.87
CA LEU A 113 -21.25 0.40 2.60
C LEU A 113 -20.96 -0.84 3.45
N GLU A 114 -19.76 -1.36 3.33
CA GLU A 114 -19.23 -2.43 4.19
C GLU A 114 -18.20 -1.87 5.15
N ARG A 115 -18.32 -2.26 6.42
CA ARG A 115 -17.37 -1.88 7.44
C ARG A 115 -16.08 -2.63 7.21
N ARG A 116 -14.97 -1.92 7.06
CA ARG A 116 -13.66 -2.54 7.01
C ARG A 116 -13.10 -2.57 8.43
N ARG A 117 -12.76 -3.77 8.90
CA ARG A 117 -12.12 -3.94 10.21
C ARG A 117 -10.86 -3.10 10.23
N GLY A 118 -10.86 -2.09 11.09
CA GLY A 118 -9.72 -1.20 11.25
C GLY A 118 -8.52 -1.95 11.81
N ILE A 119 -7.35 -1.36 11.58
CA ILE A 119 -6.14 -1.72 12.30
C ILE A 119 -6.36 -1.44 13.80
N SER A 120 -5.90 -2.33 14.68
CA SER A 120 -6.04 -2.13 16.13
C SER A 120 -5.25 -0.90 16.58
N ALA A 121 -5.66 -0.26 17.68
CA ALA A 121 -4.91 0.88 18.24
C ALA A 121 -3.46 0.51 18.59
N GLU A 122 -3.23 -0.73 19.00
CA GLU A 122 -1.89 -1.25 19.28
C GLU A 122 -1.04 -1.34 18.01
N THR A 123 -1.59 -1.84 16.90
CA THR A 123 -0.87 -1.87 15.62
C THR A 123 -0.66 -0.48 15.04
N VAL A 124 -1.63 0.45 15.15
CA VAL A 124 -1.43 1.85 14.75
C VAL A 124 -0.29 2.49 15.55
N ARG A 125 -0.26 2.25 16.87
CA ARG A 125 0.83 2.73 17.74
C ARG A 125 2.17 2.14 17.31
N ALA A 126 2.25 0.83 17.09
CA ALA A 126 3.49 0.19 16.65
C ALA A 126 4.00 0.74 15.31
N LEU A 127 3.12 0.98 14.35
CA LEU A 127 3.46 1.61 13.07
C LEU A 127 3.91 3.07 13.26
N SER A 128 3.26 3.81 14.15
CA SER A 128 3.63 5.19 14.47
C SER A 128 5.00 5.28 15.15
N ASP A 129 5.28 4.39 16.09
CA ASP A 129 6.56 4.31 16.79
C ASP A 129 7.67 3.94 15.79
N LEU A 130 7.43 2.96 14.92
CA LEU A 130 8.35 2.58 13.84
C LEU A 130 8.66 3.76 12.91
N ALA A 131 7.65 4.52 12.48
CA ALA A 131 7.85 5.69 11.64
C ALA A 131 8.71 6.76 12.34
N LYS A 132 8.45 7.00 13.63
CA LYS A 132 9.19 7.96 14.46
C LYS A 132 10.65 7.54 14.67
N GLU A 133 10.89 6.28 15.03
CA GLU A 133 12.23 5.72 15.21
C GLU A 133 13.04 5.79 13.92
N SER A 134 12.39 5.53 12.78
CA SER A 134 12.98 5.59 11.45
C SER A 134 13.06 7.01 10.87
N LYS A 135 12.62 8.04 11.61
CA LYS A 135 12.56 9.45 11.19
C LYS A 135 11.85 9.65 9.85
N MET A 136 10.78 8.91 9.60
CA MET A 136 10.00 8.98 8.37
C MET A 136 8.56 9.43 8.66
N PRO A 137 7.90 10.11 7.71
CA PRO A 137 6.49 10.43 7.85
C PRO A 137 5.66 9.13 7.81
N PHE A 138 4.55 9.10 8.56
CA PHE A 138 3.67 7.92 8.60
C PHE A 138 3.15 7.53 7.20
N SER A 139 2.96 8.52 6.31
CA SER A 139 2.57 8.30 4.91
C SER A 139 3.61 7.52 4.08
N ALA A 140 4.88 7.48 4.49
CA ALA A 140 5.92 6.72 3.80
C ALA A 140 5.93 5.22 4.15
N LEU A 141 5.21 4.79 5.19
CA LEU A 141 5.18 3.39 5.62
C LEU A 141 4.64 2.44 4.54
N ALA A 142 3.68 2.90 3.73
CA ALA A 142 3.12 2.08 2.65
C ALA A 142 4.19 1.76 1.59
N GLY A 143 5.01 2.74 1.23
CA GLY A 143 6.14 2.56 0.31
C GLY A 143 7.19 1.61 0.91
N LEU A 144 7.56 1.81 2.17
CA LEU A 144 8.51 0.93 2.87
C LEU A 144 8.03 -0.53 2.92
N ALA A 145 6.73 -0.76 3.17
CA ALA A 145 6.16 -2.11 3.16
C ALA A 145 6.25 -2.75 1.77
N ALA A 146 5.97 -1.99 0.71
CA ALA A 146 6.11 -2.47 -0.68
C ALA A 146 7.56 -2.81 -1.01
N ASP A 147 8.51 -1.95 -0.64
CA ASP A 147 9.94 -2.19 -0.82
C ASP A 147 10.41 -3.44 -0.06
N GLY A 148 9.93 -3.63 1.18
CA GLY A 148 10.22 -4.82 1.98
C GLY A 148 9.70 -6.11 1.35
N LEU A 149 8.49 -6.10 0.78
CA LEU A 149 7.95 -7.24 0.04
C LEU A 149 8.77 -7.55 -1.22
N GLN A 150 9.22 -6.52 -1.94
CA GLN A 150 10.06 -6.69 -3.13
C GLN A 150 11.46 -7.21 -2.76
N ALA A 151 12.09 -6.67 -1.71
CA ALA A 151 13.37 -7.15 -1.20
C ALA A 151 13.29 -8.63 -0.82
N ARG A 152 12.23 -9.02 -0.10
CA ARG A 152 11.96 -10.42 0.24
C ARG A 152 11.85 -11.31 -1.01
N ALA A 153 11.08 -10.88 -2.02
CA ALA A 153 10.92 -11.64 -3.24
C ALA A 153 12.26 -11.86 -3.96
N ARG A 154 13.09 -10.82 -4.04
CA ARG A 154 14.44 -10.88 -4.65
C ARG A 154 15.39 -11.79 -3.89
N GLU A 155 15.39 -11.75 -2.55
CA GLU A 155 16.24 -12.63 -1.75
C GLU A 155 15.85 -14.11 -1.91
N ILE A 156 14.54 -14.41 -1.90
CA ILE A 156 14.05 -15.77 -2.14
C ILE A 156 14.42 -16.24 -3.54
N GLU A 157 14.22 -15.40 -4.56
CA GLU A 157 14.59 -15.72 -5.94
C GLU A 157 16.09 -16.01 -6.07
N ARG A 158 16.94 -15.16 -5.49
CA ARG A 158 18.39 -15.34 -5.50
C ARG A 158 18.80 -16.61 -4.76
N PHE A 159 18.20 -16.88 -3.60
CA PHE A 159 18.43 -18.12 -2.85
C PHE A 159 18.10 -19.36 -3.70
N CYS A 160 16.92 -19.37 -4.31
CA CYS A 160 16.46 -20.49 -5.12
C CYS A 160 17.34 -20.69 -6.36
N ALA A 161 17.76 -19.61 -7.02
CA ALA A 161 18.64 -19.68 -8.17
C ALA A 161 20.00 -20.31 -7.81
N LEU A 162 20.65 -19.82 -6.75
CA LEU A 162 21.95 -20.36 -6.30
C LEU A 162 21.84 -21.80 -5.80
N SER A 163 20.80 -22.12 -5.03
CA SER A 163 20.58 -23.47 -4.53
C SER A 163 20.30 -24.46 -5.66
N ARG A 164 19.57 -24.06 -6.70
CA ARG A 164 19.37 -24.88 -7.91
C ARG A 164 20.69 -25.16 -8.63
N MET A 165 21.59 -24.18 -8.72
CA MET A 165 22.91 -24.37 -9.30
C MET A 165 23.76 -25.36 -8.49
N LEU A 166 23.60 -25.38 -7.16
CA LEU A 166 24.32 -26.28 -6.27
C LEU A 166 23.77 -27.70 -6.25
N ASP A 167 22.44 -27.85 -6.18
CA ASP A 167 21.77 -29.13 -5.91
C ASP A 167 21.19 -29.79 -7.19
N GLY A 168 21.19 -29.07 -8.32
CA GLY A 168 20.77 -29.58 -9.63
C GLY A 168 19.31 -30.03 -9.67
N GLU A 169 19.06 -31.19 -10.27
CA GLU A 169 17.70 -31.76 -10.45
C GLU A 169 17.03 -32.13 -9.11
N GLY A 170 17.79 -32.28 -8.03
CA GLY A 170 17.24 -32.57 -6.69
C GLY A 170 16.65 -31.36 -5.96
N PHE A 171 16.75 -30.16 -6.54
CA PHE A 171 16.30 -28.93 -5.89
C PHE A 171 14.77 -28.77 -5.91
N ASP A 172 14.15 -28.82 -4.73
CA ASP A 172 12.72 -28.54 -4.53
C ASP A 172 12.47 -27.05 -4.23
N GLU A 173 12.22 -26.26 -5.27
CA GLU A 173 11.92 -24.84 -5.14
C GLU A 173 10.63 -24.58 -4.34
N ALA A 174 9.59 -25.39 -4.56
CA ALA A 174 8.30 -25.19 -3.92
C ALA A 174 8.40 -25.40 -2.40
N GLY A 175 9.14 -26.43 -1.98
CA GLY A 175 9.47 -26.68 -0.58
C GLY A 175 10.19 -25.51 0.08
N TRP A 176 11.22 -24.95 -0.58
CA TRP A 176 11.95 -23.79 -0.06
C TRP A 176 11.08 -22.53 0.04
N ARG A 177 10.28 -22.23 -0.99
CA ARG A 177 9.36 -21.08 -0.95
C ARG A 177 8.31 -21.20 0.15
N SER A 178 7.79 -22.42 0.36
CA SER A 178 6.89 -22.72 1.46
C SER A 178 7.55 -22.47 2.81
N LEU A 179 8.77 -22.96 3.00
CA LEU A 179 9.56 -22.73 4.23
C LEU A 179 9.80 -21.23 4.48
N PHE A 180 10.14 -20.47 3.44
CA PHE A 180 10.39 -19.03 3.59
C PHE A 180 9.14 -18.20 3.86
N SER A 181 7.93 -18.70 3.60
CA SER A 181 6.68 -17.92 3.80
C SER A 181 6.51 -17.39 5.24
N GLY A 182 7.02 -18.12 6.24
CA GLY A 182 6.95 -17.75 7.65
C GLY A 182 8.17 -17.06 8.24
N MET A 183 9.26 -16.89 7.48
CA MET A 183 10.51 -16.31 7.98
C MET A 183 10.54 -14.78 7.87
N SER A 184 11.30 -14.11 8.72
CA SER A 184 11.64 -12.70 8.55
C SER A 184 12.61 -12.49 7.36
N LEU A 185 12.70 -11.27 6.85
CA LEU A 185 13.69 -10.94 5.80
C LEU A 185 15.11 -11.28 6.27
N ARG A 186 15.46 -10.90 7.50
CA ARG A 186 16.78 -11.19 8.10
C ARG A 186 17.14 -12.68 8.08
N GLU A 187 16.21 -13.55 8.46
CA GLU A 187 16.45 -15.00 8.46
C GLU A 187 16.65 -15.55 7.04
N ILE A 188 15.95 -14.98 6.05
CA ILE A 188 16.14 -15.31 4.63
C ILE A 188 17.54 -14.85 4.20
N SER A 189 17.94 -13.62 4.52
CA SER A 189 19.25 -13.06 4.21
C SER A 189 20.38 -13.89 4.82
N ASP A 190 20.24 -14.29 6.09
CA ASP A 190 21.23 -15.12 6.78
C ASP A 190 21.40 -16.47 6.05
N ARG A 191 20.30 -17.13 5.67
CA ARG A 191 20.34 -18.39 4.91
C ARG A 191 20.93 -18.22 3.50
N LEU A 192 20.59 -17.13 2.82
CA LEU A 192 21.14 -16.78 1.53
C LEU A 192 22.67 -16.62 1.61
N ALA A 193 23.19 -15.94 2.63
CA ALA A 193 24.63 -15.79 2.81
C ALA A 193 25.35 -17.15 2.94
N HIS A 194 24.75 -18.13 3.63
CA HIS A 194 25.32 -19.48 3.70
C HIS A 194 25.36 -20.19 2.34
N VAL A 195 24.34 -20.01 1.51
CA VAL A 195 24.30 -20.57 0.14
C VAL A 195 25.31 -19.87 -0.76
N GLU A 196 25.41 -18.54 -0.69
CA GLU A 196 26.41 -17.74 -1.41
C GLU A 196 27.83 -18.21 -1.10
N ILE A 197 28.18 -18.39 0.18
CA ILE A 197 29.49 -18.91 0.58
C ILE A 197 29.76 -20.31 0.01
N ARG A 198 28.76 -21.19 -0.02
CA ARG A 198 28.91 -22.53 -0.62
C ARG A 198 29.09 -22.45 -2.13
N HIS A 199 28.31 -21.60 -2.80
CA HIS A 199 28.41 -21.37 -4.23
C HIS A 199 29.78 -20.83 -4.61
N ASP A 200 30.27 -19.79 -3.92
CA ASP A 200 31.57 -19.18 -4.19
C ASP A 200 32.74 -20.14 -3.95
N ARG A 201 32.61 -21.09 -3.01
CA ARG A 201 33.63 -22.14 -2.83
C ARG A 201 33.71 -23.10 -4.02
N LEU A 202 32.58 -23.39 -4.67
CA LEU A 202 32.51 -24.29 -5.83
C LEU A 202 32.77 -23.57 -7.15
N HIS A 203 32.44 -22.28 -7.21
CA HIS A 203 32.62 -21.39 -8.34
C HIS A 203 33.34 -20.11 -7.89
N PRO A 204 34.66 -20.18 -7.58
CA PRO A 204 35.40 -19.02 -7.08
C PRO A 204 35.30 -17.85 -8.06
N PRO A 205 34.95 -16.64 -7.59
CA PRO A 205 34.92 -15.48 -8.47
C PRO A 205 36.31 -15.23 -9.04
N LEU A 206 36.38 -14.89 -10.33
CA LEU A 206 37.64 -14.51 -10.95
C LEU A 206 38.19 -13.26 -10.24
N PRO A 207 39.49 -13.22 -9.92
CA PRO A 207 40.09 -12.04 -9.31
C PRO A 207 39.93 -10.83 -10.26
N VAL A 208 39.43 -9.72 -9.71
CA VAL A 208 39.17 -8.47 -10.46
C VAL A 208 40.47 -7.87 -11.03
N SER A 209 41.62 -8.23 -10.47
CA SER A 209 42.95 -7.90 -10.99
C SER A 209 43.75 -9.17 -11.24
N LEU A 210 44.11 -9.43 -12.49
CA LEU A 210 45.21 -10.33 -12.79
C LEU A 210 46.52 -9.51 -12.65
N PRO A 211 47.53 -10.01 -11.94
CA PRO A 211 48.85 -9.38 -11.93
C PRO A 211 49.31 -9.17 -13.36
N GLU A 212 49.67 -7.93 -13.72
CA GLU A 212 50.28 -7.63 -15.00
C GLU A 212 51.56 -8.47 -15.12
N LYS A 213 51.69 -9.26 -16.19
CA LYS A 213 52.92 -9.99 -16.45
C LYS A 213 54.01 -8.95 -16.70
N LEU A 214 54.97 -8.84 -15.77
CA LEU A 214 56.21 -8.12 -16.01
C LEU A 214 56.85 -8.75 -17.25
N THR A 215 56.99 -7.97 -18.32
CA THR A 215 57.79 -8.35 -19.48
C THR A 215 59.23 -8.55 -19.01
N GLU A 216 59.78 -9.75 -19.17
CA GLU A 216 61.15 -10.10 -18.74
C GLU A 216 62.27 -9.40 -19.55
N ASP A 217 61.97 -8.33 -20.30
CA ASP A 217 62.85 -7.84 -21.38
C ASP A 217 63.48 -6.46 -21.16
N GLU A 218 63.61 -5.99 -19.91
CA GLU A 218 64.38 -4.76 -19.60
C GLU A 218 65.49 -4.96 -18.53
N GLY A 219 65.75 -6.19 -18.10
CA GLY A 219 66.78 -6.49 -17.08
C GLY A 219 68.22 -6.26 -17.56
N THR A 220 68.50 -6.43 -18.85
CA THR A 220 69.86 -6.34 -19.41
C THR A 220 70.30 -4.93 -19.77
N SER A 221 69.39 -3.97 -19.92
CA SER A 221 69.74 -2.58 -20.26
C SER A 221 70.06 -1.73 -19.02
N ARG A 222 69.33 -1.92 -17.91
CA ARG A 222 69.58 -1.16 -16.66
C ARG A 222 70.88 -1.55 -15.94
N MET A 223 71.30 -2.82 -15.98
CA MET A 223 72.60 -3.23 -15.40
C MET A 223 73.80 -2.57 -16.11
N ARG A 224 73.70 -2.27 -17.40
CA ARG A 224 74.80 -1.68 -18.17
C ARG A 224 74.99 -0.19 -17.88
N HIS A 225 73.92 0.53 -17.50
CA HIS A 225 73.99 1.95 -17.11
C HIS A 225 74.53 2.14 -15.68
N ALA A 226 74.30 1.19 -14.77
CA ALA A 226 74.78 1.28 -13.38
C ALA A 226 76.32 1.18 -13.27
N TYR A 227 76.99 0.43 -14.16
CA TYR A 227 78.46 0.31 -14.16
C TYR A 227 79.18 1.51 -14.82
N GLN A 228 78.49 2.34 -15.59
CA GLN A 228 79.09 3.53 -16.20
C GLN A 228 79.20 4.70 -15.20
N ILE A 229 78.32 4.75 -14.20
CA ILE A 229 78.32 5.81 -13.17
C ILE A 229 79.41 5.59 -12.11
N LEU A 230 79.88 4.36 -11.91
CA LEU A 230 80.92 4.03 -10.92
C LEU A 230 82.37 4.18 -11.42
N HIS A 231 82.56 4.56 -12.69
CA HIS A 231 83.87 4.75 -13.32
C HIS A 231 84.05 6.12 -14.01
N SER A 232 83.21 7.10 -13.66
CA SER A 232 83.34 8.50 -14.11
C SER A 232 83.76 9.40 -12.96
#